data_AF-A0A969N397-F1
#
_entry.id   AF-A0A969N397-F1
#
_cell.length_a   1.000
_cell.length_b   1.000
_cell.length_c   1.000
_cell.angle_alpha   90.00
_cell.angle_beta   90.00
_cell.angle_gamma   90.00
#
_symmetry.space_group_name_H-M   'P 1'
#
loop_
_entity.id
_entity.type
_entity.pdbx_description
1 polymer ?
#
loop_
_entity_poly.entity_id
_entity_poly.type
_entity_poly.pdbx_seq_one_letter_code
_entity_poly.pdbx_strand_id
1 'polypeptide(L)'
;MMAHVPVAPDVTITKSLILRNFLKFSWLDRSVNQFGQKLLREDEQVVKTQIPQSIETDWNQELLVASDAMILAYRKLYKKWPC
;
A
#
# COMPACT_ATOMS: atom_id res chain seq x y z
N MET A 1 0.93 8.98 5.61
CA MET A 1 0.45 7.77 6.31
C MET A 1 -0.61 7.12 5.44
N MET A 2 -0.59 5.79 5.34
CA MET A 2 -1.57 5.01 4.58
C MET A 2 -2.02 3.82 5.44
N ALA A 3 -3.30 3.49 5.38
CA ALA A 3 -3.86 2.32 6.02
C ALA A 3 -4.83 1.62 5.08
N HIS A 4 -4.77 0.28 5.06
CA HIS A 4 -5.63 -0.59 4.27
C HIS A 4 -6.51 -1.37 5.23
N VAL A 5 -7.82 -1.12 5.19
CA VAL A 5 -8.80 -1.76 6.08
C VAL A 5 -9.61 -2.75 5.26
N PRO A 6 -9.51 -4.07 5.53
CA PRO A 6 -10.35 -5.05 4.86
C PRO A 6 -11.79 -4.89 5.34
N VAL A 7 -12.73 -4.83 4.40
CA VAL A 7 -14.18 -4.74 4.69
C VAL A 7 -14.95 -5.95 4.16
N ALA A 8 -14.36 -6.68 3.22
CA ALA A 8 -14.82 -7.98 2.72
C ALA A 8 -13.59 -8.80 2.26
N PRO A 9 -13.73 -10.10 1.93
CA PRO A 9 -12.60 -10.94 1.54
C PRO A 9 -11.75 -10.40 0.36
N ASP A 10 -12.39 -9.72 -0.58
CA ASP A 10 -11.79 -9.16 -1.80
C ASP A 10 -11.89 -7.62 -1.87
N VAL A 11 -12.40 -6.97 -0.81
CA VAL A 11 -12.61 -5.52 -0.78
C VAL A 11 -11.86 -4.89 0.38
N THR A 12 -11.01 -3.91 0.05
CA THR A 12 -10.23 -3.13 1.00
C THR A 12 -10.49 -1.64 0.79
N ILE A 13 -10.68 -0.91 1.88
CA ILE A 13 -10.74 0.56 1.87
C ILE A 13 -9.36 1.10 2.22
N THR A 14 -8.77 1.86 1.30
CA THR A 14 -7.53 2.59 1.53
C THR A 14 -7.82 3.98 2.08
N LYS A 15 -7.19 4.31 3.21
CA LYS A 15 -7.19 5.66 3.80
C LYS A 15 -5.78 6.22 3.69
N SER A 16 -5.65 7.41 3.10
CA SER A 16 -4.38 8.10 2.92
C SER A 16 -4.42 9.49 3.54
N LEU A 17 -3.33 9.88 4.17
CA LEU A 17 -3.11 11.20 4.75
C LEU A 17 -1.71 11.67 4.38
N ILE A 18 -1.63 12.78 3.66
CA ILE A 18 -0.37 13.46 3.35
C ILE A 18 -0.20 14.59 4.35
N LEU A 19 0.85 14.50 5.16
CA LEU A 19 1.18 15.49 6.19
C LEU A 19 2.45 16.22 5.77
N ARG A 20 2.45 17.55 5.89
CA ARG A 20 3.58 18.40 5.54
C ARG A 20 3.81 19.44 6.64
N ASN A 21 5.05 19.60 7.06
CA ASN A 21 5.46 20.66 8.00
C ASN A 21 6.24 21.80 7.33
N PHE A 22 6.48 21.71 6.02
CA PHE A 22 7.16 22.70 5.17
C PHE A 22 6.24 23.12 4.00
N LEU A 23 6.56 24.23 3.33
CA LEU A 23 5.83 24.73 2.15
C LEU A 23 4.30 24.78 2.36
N LYS A 24 3.89 25.42 3.46
CA LYS A 24 2.49 25.52 3.95
C LYS A 24 1.61 26.49 3.15
N PHE A 25 1.91 26.70 1.87
CA PHE A 25 1.14 27.58 1.01
C PHE A 25 -0.12 26.84 0.53
N SER A 26 -1.28 27.49 0.62
CA SER A 26 -2.59 26.89 0.28
C SER A 26 -2.69 26.40 -1.16
N TRP A 27 -2.01 27.07 -2.10
CA TRP A 27 -1.96 26.63 -3.50
C TRP A 27 -1.19 25.32 -3.68
N LEU A 28 -0.19 25.05 -2.82
CA LEU A 28 0.54 23.78 -2.82
C LEU A 28 -0.29 22.65 -2.21
N ASP A 29 -1.21 22.93 -1.29
CA ASP A 29 -2.11 21.90 -0.76
C ASP A 29 -2.92 21.25 -1.87
N ARG A 30 -3.46 22.05 -2.79
CA ARG A 30 -4.19 21.54 -3.96
C ARG A 30 -3.28 20.70 -4.86
N SER A 31 -2.09 21.19 -5.17
CA SER A 31 -1.14 20.49 -6.04
C SER A 31 -0.70 19.16 -5.44
N VAL A 32 -0.35 19.13 -4.16
CA VAL A 32 0.06 17.91 -3.45
C VAL A 32 -1.09 16.91 -3.35
N ASN A 33 -2.31 17.37 -3.08
CA ASN A 33 -3.48 16.49 -3.07
C ASN A 33 -3.73 15.86 -4.46
N GLN A 34 -3.63 16.65 -5.54
CA GLN A 34 -3.80 16.14 -6.90
C GLN A 34 -2.73 15.09 -7.25
N PHE A 35 -1.47 15.39 -6.92
CA PHE A 35 -0.37 14.45 -7.13
C PHE A 35 -0.55 13.17 -6.32
N GLY A 36 -0.89 13.28 -5.04
CA GLY A 36 -1.15 12.13 -4.17
C GLY A 36 -2.28 11.24 -4.69
N GLN A 37 -3.38 11.84 -5.16
CA GLN A 37 -4.48 11.08 -5.76
C GLN A 37 -4.09 10.42 -7.08
N LYS A 38 -3.22 11.04 -7.88
CA LYS A 38 -2.69 10.42 -9.10
C LYS A 38 -1.88 9.17 -8.75
N LEU A 39 -0.96 9.27 -7.78
CA LEU A 39 -0.12 8.16 -7.35
C LEU A 39 -0.95 6.98 -6.82
N LEU A 40 -1.98 7.27 -6.00
CA LEU A 40 -2.89 6.23 -5.50
C LEU A 40 -3.66 5.50 -6.61
N ARG A 41 -4.01 6.19 -7.71
CA ARG A 41 -4.68 5.57 -8.86
C ARG A 41 -3.73 4.67 -9.65
N GLU A 42 -2.46 5.07 -9.77
CA GLU A 42 -1.42 4.25 -10.41
C GLU A 42 -1.20 2.96 -9.60
N ASP A 43 -1.07 3.08 -8.27
CA ASP A 43 -0.94 1.93 -7.36
C ASP A 43 -2.18 1.02 -7.41
N GLU A 44 -3.38 1.60 -7.42
CA GLU A 44 -4.64 0.84 -7.50
C GLU A 44 -4.70 -0.03 -8.76
N GLN A 45 -4.25 0.49 -9.91
CA GLN A 45 -4.20 -0.26 -11.15
C GLN A 45 -3.25 -1.47 -11.01
N VAL A 46 -2.04 -1.26 -10.48
CA VAL A 46 -1.06 -2.33 -10.30
C VAL A 46 -1.62 -3.43 -9.41
N VAL A 47 -2.17 -3.08 -8.25
CA VAL A 47 -2.73 -4.05 -7.28
C VAL A 47 -3.88 -4.86 -7.89
N LYS A 48 -4.75 -4.25 -8.70
CA LYS A 48 -5.87 -4.97 -9.33
C LYS A 48 -5.45 -5.89 -10.47
N THR A 49 -4.34 -5.57 -11.14
CA THR A 49 -3.82 -6.34 -12.28
C THR A 49 -2.78 -7.39 -11.91
N GLN A 50 -2.29 -7.38 -10.66
CA GLN A 50 -1.28 -8.34 -10.21
C GLN A 50 -1.83 -9.77 -10.24
N ILE A 51 -0.98 -10.71 -10.65
CA ILE A 51 -1.27 -12.15 -10.65
C ILE A 51 -0.11 -12.83 -9.92
N PRO A 52 -0.37 -13.65 -8.90
CA PRO A 52 -1.68 -13.98 -8.34
C PRO A 52 -2.32 -12.81 -7.56
N GLN A 53 -3.66 -12.75 -7.51
CA GLN A 53 -4.38 -11.68 -6.80
C GLN A 53 -4.27 -11.79 -5.28
N SER A 54 -4.14 -13.01 -4.75
CA SER A 54 -3.87 -13.27 -3.34
C SER A 54 -2.39 -13.53 -3.12
N ILE A 55 -1.84 -13.06 -2.00
CA ILE A 55 -0.50 -13.43 -1.56
C ILE A 55 -0.44 -14.96 -1.40
N GLU A 56 0.49 -15.59 -2.12
CA GLU A 56 0.76 -17.01 -1.97
C GLU A 56 1.30 -17.28 -0.57
N THR A 57 0.77 -18.31 0.09
CA THR A 57 1.20 -18.71 1.43
C THR A 57 2.45 -19.57 1.41
N ASP A 58 2.78 -20.15 0.25
CA ASP A 58 4.01 -20.87 -0.04
C ASP A 58 5.09 -19.91 -0.55
N TRP A 59 6.16 -19.77 0.23
CA TRP A 59 7.26 -18.85 -0.04
C TRP A 59 8.16 -19.29 -1.20
N ASN A 60 8.06 -20.56 -1.63
CA ASN A 60 8.83 -21.09 -2.74
C ASN A 60 8.24 -20.74 -4.10
N GLN A 61 7.05 -20.13 -4.14
CA GLN A 61 6.34 -19.78 -5.37
C GLN A 61 6.58 -18.32 -5.82
N GLU A 62 7.11 -17.47 -4.92
CA GLU A 62 7.41 -16.07 -5.21
C GLU A 62 8.88 -15.86 -5.60
N LEU A 63 9.15 -15.13 -6.69
CA LEU A 63 10.49 -14.64 -7.02
C LEU A 63 10.76 -13.32 -6.30
N LEU A 64 11.53 -13.38 -5.22
CA LEU A 64 11.83 -12.22 -4.37
C LEU A 64 13.06 -11.46 -4.83
N VAL A 65 13.01 -10.13 -4.73
CA VAL A 65 14.13 -9.23 -4.95
C VAL A 65 14.51 -8.51 -3.65
N ALA A 66 15.67 -7.85 -3.64
CA ALA A 66 16.20 -7.22 -2.42
C ALA A 66 15.24 -6.18 -1.78
N SER A 67 14.42 -5.50 -2.59
CA SER A 67 13.41 -4.53 -2.09
C SER A 67 12.28 -5.17 -1.29
N ASP A 68 12.07 -6.48 -1.42
CA ASP A 68 10.97 -7.18 -0.75
C ASP A 68 11.27 -7.45 0.74
N ALA A 69 12.48 -7.16 1.22
CA ALA A 69 12.87 -7.41 2.60
C ALA A 69 11.87 -6.83 3.63
N MET A 70 11.27 -5.66 3.35
CA MET A 70 10.27 -5.05 4.23
C MET A 70 8.95 -5.83 4.26
N ILE A 71 8.44 -6.27 3.10
CA ILE A 71 7.19 -7.05 3.04
C ILE A 71 7.38 -8.43 3.68
N LEU A 72 8.56 -9.03 3.54
CA LEU A 72 8.93 -10.27 4.23
C LEU A 72 8.90 -10.10 5.75
N ALA A 73 9.51 -9.02 6.25
CA ALA A 73 9.52 -8.72 7.69
C ALA A 73 8.10 -8.49 8.23
N TYR A 74 7.27 -7.75 7.50
CA TYR A 74 5.86 -7.53 7.84
C TYR A 74 5.07 -8.84 7.93
N ARG A 75 5.19 -9.72 6.92
CA ARG A 75 4.52 -11.03 6.92
C ARG A 75 4.97 -11.91 8.09
N LYS A 76 6.26 -11.90 8.46
CA LYS A 76 6.77 -12.61 9.65
C LYS A 76 6.15 -12.05 10.95
N LEU A 77 6.03 -10.73 11.05
CA LEU A 77 5.39 -10.08 12.19
C LEU A 77 3.91 -10.46 12.29
N TYR A 78 3.17 -10.41 11.18
CA TYR A 78 1.76 -10.78 11.10
C TYR A 78 1.51 -12.24 11.50
N LYS A 79 2.38 -13.17 11.08
CA LYS A 79 2.31 -14.57 11.51
C LYS A 79 2.46 -14.73 13.03
N LYS A 80 3.28 -13.88 13.67
CA LYS A 80 3.51 -13.92 15.12
C LYS A 80 2.37 -13.26 15.90
N TRP A 81 1.76 -12.23 15.33
CA TRP A 81 0.70 -11.43 15.95
C TRP A 81 -0.44 -11.22 14.94
N PRO A 82 -1.30 -12.23 14.74
CA PRO A 82 -2.49 -12.05 13.94
C PRO A 82 -3.40 -11.04 14.65
N CYS A 83 -3.83 -10.01 13.92
CA CYS A 83 -4.79 -9.02 14.40
C CYS A 83 -6.19 -9.63 14.51
#